data_AF-E8UX40-F1
#
_entry.id   AF-E8UX40-F1
#
_cell.length_a   1.000
_cell.length_b   1.000
_cell.length_c   1.000
_cell.angle_alpha   90.00
_cell.angle_beta   90.00
_cell.angle_gamma   90.00
#
_symmetry.space_group_name_H-M   'P 1'
#
loop_
_entity.id
_entity.type
_entity.pdbx_description
1 polymer ?
#
loop_
_entity_poly.entity_id
_entity_poly.type
_entity_poly.pdbx_seq_one_letter_code
_entity_poly.pdbx_strand_id
1 'polypeptide(L)'
;MEPKRKEALKGNTDHFGHFAAVTATYLGSRWAFAGAIGVIVLWAATGPVYHYSDTWQLIINTGTTIVTFLMVFLIQNTQNRDARAMNLKLDELICSIDAAKNQMINIEHLSDSELDDLTNRYEQVRSQAMKRLGNKAVDEVDEDVEEKISRTAK
;
A
#
# COMPACT_ATOMS: atom_id res chain seq x y z
N MET A 1 34.47 -2.15 20.89
CA MET A 1 34.16 -2.94 19.67
C MET A 1 33.20 -2.14 18.79
N GLU A 2 33.62 -0.98 18.26
CA GLU A 2 32.78 -0.10 17.42
C GLU A 2 33.46 0.37 16.10
N PRO A 3 33.87 -0.54 15.18
CA PRO A 3 34.09 -0.11 13.79
C PRO A 3 33.13 -0.74 12.78
N LYS A 4 32.44 -1.85 13.12
CA LYS A 4 31.65 -2.63 12.14
C LYS A 4 30.26 -2.06 11.78
N ARG A 5 29.75 -1.05 12.49
CA ARG A 5 28.42 -0.47 12.22
C ARG A 5 28.42 0.48 11.02
N LYS A 6 29.56 1.08 10.66
CA LYS A 6 29.62 2.08 9.58
C LYS A 6 29.79 1.47 8.18
N GLU A 7 30.17 0.21 8.07
CA GLU A 7 30.43 -0.44 6.78
C GLU A 7 29.18 -1.12 6.16
N ALA A 8 28.16 -1.43 6.95
CA ALA A 8 26.94 -2.10 6.47
C ALA A 8 25.93 -1.17 5.76
N LEU A 9 26.17 0.15 5.75
CA LEU A 9 25.34 1.15 5.06
C LEU A 9 25.98 1.62 3.74
N LYS A 10 26.93 0.86 3.18
CA LYS A 10 27.37 1.07 1.80
C LYS A 10 26.42 0.31 0.86
N GLY A 11 25.16 0.73 0.89
CA GLY A 11 24.13 0.26 -0.04
C GLY A 11 24.57 0.56 -1.46
N ASN A 12 24.69 -0.50 -2.25
CA ASN A 12 25.06 -0.45 -3.66
C ASN A 12 24.11 0.49 -4.41
N THR A 13 24.61 1.66 -4.79
CA THR A 13 24.05 2.65 -5.73
C THR A 13 22.52 2.83 -5.74
N ASP A 14 22.01 3.74 -4.89
CA ASP A 14 20.66 4.35 -4.99
C ASP A 14 20.49 5.25 -6.25
N HIS A 15 21.27 5.01 -7.31
CA HIS A 15 21.25 5.81 -8.52
C HIS A 15 19.97 5.57 -9.32
N PHE A 16 19.48 4.33 -9.37
CA PHE A 16 18.21 4.02 -10.00
C PHE A 16 17.03 4.59 -9.20
N GLY A 17 17.06 4.49 -7.88
CA GLY A 17 16.04 5.06 -7.00
C GLY A 17 15.98 6.58 -7.09
N HIS A 18 17.15 7.25 -7.10
CA HIS A 18 17.24 8.69 -7.30
C HIS A 18 16.80 9.12 -8.70
N PHE A 19 17.25 8.44 -9.76
CA PHE A 19 16.82 8.71 -11.13
C PHE A 19 15.30 8.53 -11.31
N ALA A 20 14.73 7.46 -10.75
CA ALA A 20 13.29 7.20 -10.79
C ALA A 20 12.51 8.30 -10.06
N ALA A 21 12.96 8.70 -8.87
CA ALA A 21 12.32 9.76 -8.08
C ALA A 21 12.40 11.14 -8.78
N VAL A 22 13.55 11.48 -9.35
CA VAL A 22 13.73 12.72 -10.14
C VAL A 22 12.84 12.67 -11.38
N THR A 23 12.85 11.57 -12.13
CA THR A 23 12.02 11.38 -13.33
C THR A 23 10.53 11.47 -12.98
N ALA A 24 10.06 10.83 -11.91
CA ALA A 24 8.68 10.90 -11.46
C ALA A 24 8.27 12.32 -11.05
N THR A 25 9.16 13.05 -10.37
CA THR A 25 8.92 14.44 -9.97
C THR A 25 8.82 15.37 -11.19
N TYR A 26 9.69 15.15 -12.18
CA TYR A 26 9.65 15.89 -13.44
C TYR A 26 8.38 15.57 -14.25
N LEU A 27 8.03 14.29 -14.43
CA LEU A 27 6.83 13.87 -15.17
C LEU A 27 5.53 14.39 -14.53
N GLY A 28 5.48 14.55 -13.20
CA GLY A 28 4.32 15.09 -12.49
C GLY A 28 4.20 16.62 -12.49
N SER A 29 5.19 17.34 -13.01
CA SER A 29 5.20 18.81 -13.01
C SER A 29 4.29 19.41 -14.08
N ARG A 30 3.65 20.54 -13.76
CA ARG A 30 2.84 21.34 -14.71
C ARG A 30 3.59 21.68 -16.01
N TRP A 31 4.91 21.87 -15.92
CA TRP A 31 5.76 22.15 -17.07
C TRP A 31 6.00 20.93 -17.97
N ALA A 32 6.07 19.73 -17.40
CA ALA A 32 6.20 18.49 -18.19
C ALA A 32 4.90 18.19 -18.94
N PHE A 33 3.75 18.45 -18.33
CA PHE A 33 2.45 18.34 -19.00
C PHE A 33 2.35 19.30 -20.19
N ALA A 34 2.75 20.56 -20.01
CA ALA A 34 2.79 21.53 -21.11
C ALA A 34 3.75 21.10 -22.24
N GLY A 35 4.92 20.56 -21.89
CA GLY A 35 5.86 19.99 -22.85
C GLY A 35 5.30 18.80 -23.61
N ALA A 36 4.62 17.88 -22.93
CA ALA A 36 3.97 16.73 -23.55
C ALA A 36 2.88 17.14 -24.56
N ILE A 37 2.06 18.15 -24.21
CA ILE A 37 1.11 18.74 -25.15
C ILE A 37 1.83 19.33 -26.37
N GLY A 38 2.93 20.06 -26.16
CA GLY A 38 3.74 20.61 -27.25
C GLY A 38 4.26 19.53 -28.20
N VAL A 39 4.73 18.40 -27.67
CA VAL A 39 5.17 17.24 -28.47
C VAL A 39 4.01 16.66 -29.28
N ILE A 40 2.83 16.51 -28.70
CA ILE A 40 1.63 16.01 -29.40
C ILE A 40 1.22 16.96 -30.53
N VAL A 41 1.24 18.27 -30.27
CA VAL A 41 0.91 19.29 -31.28
C VAL A 41 1.92 19.30 -32.42
N LEU A 42 3.22 19.21 -32.11
CA LEU A 42 4.28 19.14 -33.12
C LEU A 42 4.14 17.86 -33.98
N TRP A 43 3.89 16.72 -33.34
CA TRP A 43 3.63 15.48 -34.04
C TRP A 43 2.40 15.62 -34.97
N ALA A 44 1.27 16.11 -34.46
CA ALA A 44 0.06 16.35 -35.26
C ALA A 44 0.33 17.29 -36.45
N ALA A 45 1.12 18.35 -36.25
CA ALA A 45 1.49 19.30 -37.31
C ALA A 45 2.38 18.67 -38.40
N THR A 46 3.14 17.62 -38.08
CA THR A 46 3.90 16.84 -39.09
C THR A 46 3.02 15.86 -39.87
N GLY A 47 1.83 15.51 -39.38
CA GLY A 47 0.89 14.59 -40.02
C GLY A 47 0.53 14.94 -41.48
N PRO A 48 0.16 16.20 -41.80
CA PRO A 48 -0.15 16.63 -43.16
C PRO A 48 1.01 16.45 -44.15
N VAL A 49 2.26 16.64 -43.71
CA VAL A 49 3.46 16.45 -44.55
C VAL A 49 3.62 14.98 -44.94
N TYR A 50 3.34 14.08 -44.00
CA TYR A 50 3.44 12.64 -44.20
C TYR A 50 2.12 11.98 -44.64
N HIS A 51 1.11 12.78 -45.02
CA HIS A 51 -0.22 12.30 -45.43
C HIS A 51 -0.87 11.33 -44.43
N TYR A 52 -0.59 11.51 -43.13
CA TYR A 52 -1.04 10.61 -42.06
C TYR A 52 -0.71 9.12 -42.32
N SER A 53 0.47 8.86 -42.89
CA SER A 53 0.93 7.51 -43.26
C SER A 53 1.00 6.54 -42.08
N ASP A 54 0.95 5.23 -42.39
CA ASP A 54 1.07 4.17 -41.40
C ASP A 54 2.39 4.27 -40.60
N THR A 55 3.48 4.71 -41.23
CA THR A 55 4.77 4.92 -40.53
C THR A 55 4.70 6.07 -39.54
N TRP A 56 4.00 7.16 -39.87
CA TRP A 56 3.84 8.31 -38.99
C TRP A 56 3.00 7.97 -37.75
N GLN A 57 1.97 7.13 -37.89
CA GLN A 57 1.18 6.61 -36.78
C GLN A 57 1.96 5.56 -35.97
N LEU A 58 2.72 4.69 -36.65
CA LEU A 58 3.53 3.65 -36.00
C LEU A 58 4.53 4.26 -35.03
N ILE A 59 5.21 5.35 -35.42
CA ILE A 59 6.23 6.00 -34.57
C ILE A 59 5.64 6.43 -33.22
N ILE A 60 4.47 7.06 -33.20
CA ILE A 60 3.87 7.51 -31.93
C ILE A 60 3.34 6.36 -31.10
N ASN A 61 2.74 5.35 -31.74
CA ASN A 61 2.22 4.18 -31.04
C ASN A 61 3.35 3.36 -30.42
N THR A 62 4.41 3.07 -31.19
CA THR A 62 5.58 2.33 -30.72
C THR A 62 6.32 3.13 -29.64
N GLY A 63 6.52 4.44 -29.85
CA GLY A 63 7.20 5.30 -28.88
C GLY A 63 6.44 5.40 -27.56
N THR A 64 5.14 5.66 -27.62
CA THR A 64 4.29 5.77 -26.42
C THR A 64 4.21 4.44 -25.68
N THR A 65 4.18 3.30 -26.39
CA THR A 65 4.18 1.98 -25.76
C THR A 65 5.46 1.73 -24.97
N ILE A 66 6.64 2.04 -25.52
CA ILE A 66 7.92 1.92 -24.82
C ILE A 66 7.95 2.83 -23.60
N VAL A 67 7.57 4.10 -23.74
CA VAL A 67 7.52 5.06 -22.63
C VAL A 67 6.56 4.59 -21.54
N THR A 68 5.39 4.09 -21.91
CA THR A 68 4.38 3.57 -20.98
C THR A 68 4.91 2.35 -20.24
N PHE A 69 5.55 1.42 -20.95
CA PHE A 69 6.17 0.25 -20.33
C PHE A 69 7.22 0.65 -19.30
N LEU A 70 8.13 1.55 -19.65
CA LEU A 70 9.12 2.10 -18.72
C LEU A 70 8.46 2.83 -17.55
N MET A 71 7.41 3.60 -17.80
CA MET A 71 6.66 4.32 -16.76
C MET A 71 6.00 3.35 -15.77
N VAL A 72 5.44 2.23 -16.22
CA VAL A 72 4.91 1.18 -15.35
C VAL A 72 6.01 0.65 -14.43
N PHE A 73 7.22 0.35 -14.93
CA PHE A 73 8.34 -0.07 -14.08
C PHE A 73 8.77 1.01 -13.09
N LEU A 74 8.83 2.27 -13.52
CA LEU A 74 9.20 3.39 -12.64
C LEU A 74 8.17 3.61 -11.52
N ILE A 75 6.88 3.52 -11.87
CA ILE A 75 5.77 3.61 -10.93
C ILE A 75 5.84 2.43 -9.96
N GLN A 76 6.01 1.20 -10.45
CA GLN A 76 6.14 0.01 -9.61
C GLN A 76 7.33 0.10 -8.65
N ASN A 77 8.48 0.60 -9.10
CA ASN A 77 9.65 0.80 -8.22
C ASN A 77 9.38 1.84 -7.13
N THR A 78 8.74 2.96 -7.48
CA THR A 78 8.39 4.02 -6.53
C THR A 78 7.34 3.52 -5.53
N GLN A 79 6.29 2.85 -6.02
CA GLN A 79 5.25 2.25 -5.19
C GLN A 79 5.80 1.17 -4.25
N ASN A 80 6.71 0.31 -4.72
CA ASN A 80 7.32 -0.72 -3.89
C ASN A 80 8.14 -0.11 -2.74
N ARG A 81 8.87 0.97 -3.02
CA ARG A 81 9.62 1.71 -1.98
C ARG A 81 8.69 2.40 -0.98
N ASP A 82 7.63 3.03 -1.46
CA ASP A 82 6.66 3.74 -0.62
C ASP A 82 5.85 2.77 0.27
N ALA A 83 5.47 1.61 -0.26
CA ALA A 83 4.83 0.54 0.51
C ALA A 83 5.72 0.06 1.66
N ARG A 84 7.01 -0.17 1.39
CA ARG A 84 7.98 -0.57 2.43
C ARG A 84 8.16 0.51 3.51
N ALA A 85 8.20 1.78 3.11
CA ALA A 85 8.30 2.89 4.06
C ALA A 85 7.03 3.04 4.91
N MET A 86 5.86 2.75 4.35
CA MET A 86 4.58 2.76 5.07
C MET A 86 4.53 1.66 6.13
N ASN A 87 4.93 0.42 5.80
CA ASN A 87 4.98 -0.66 6.78
C ASN A 87 5.92 -0.34 7.96
N LEU A 88 7.12 0.18 7.68
CA LEU A 88 8.05 0.59 8.75
C LEU A 88 7.48 1.67 9.66
N LYS A 89 6.73 2.64 9.11
CA LYS A 89 6.06 3.67 9.92
C LYS A 89 4.93 3.08 10.78
N LEU A 90 4.18 2.11 10.24
CA LEU A 90 3.13 1.40 10.97
C LEU A 90 3.72 0.55 12.10
N ASP A 91 4.82 -0.14 11.84
CA ASP A 91 5.55 -0.93 12.84
C ASP A 91 6.03 -0.06 14.01
N GLU A 92 6.63 1.10 13.72
CA GLU A 92 7.05 2.05 14.74
C GLU A 92 5.85 2.56 15.57
N LEU A 93 4.72 2.85 14.92
CA LEU A 93 3.49 3.26 15.61
C LEU A 93 2.95 2.15 16.51
N ILE A 94 2.89 0.90 16.01
CA ILE A 94 2.45 -0.26 16.79
C ILE A 94 3.37 -0.49 17.99
N CYS A 95 4.69 -0.38 17.81
CA CYS A 95 5.68 -0.50 18.88
C CYS A 95 5.53 0.60 19.94
N SER A 96 5.15 1.82 19.53
CA SER A 96 4.94 2.96 20.45
C SER A 96 3.65 2.87 21.28
N ILE A 97 2.71 2.01 20.89
CA ILE A 97 1.44 1.82 21.60
C ILE A 97 1.56 0.56 22.48
N ASP A 98 1.84 0.77 23.77
CA ASP A 98 2.11 -0.23 24.83
C ASP A 98 1.02 -1.33 25.00
N ALA A 99 -0.13 -1.19 24.33
CA ALA A 99 -1.24 -2.14 24.35
C ALA A 99 -1.32 -3.08 23.13
N ALA A 100 -0.54 -2.83 22.06
CA ALA A 100 -0.50 -3.73 20.91
C ALA A 100 0.57 -4.81 21.16
N LYS A 101 0.15 -6.03 21.50
CA LYS A 101 1.07 -7.18 21.57
C LYS A 101 1.85 -7.25 20.26
N ASN A 102 3.20 -7.23 20.32
CA ASN A 102 4.21 -7.25 19.24
C ASN A 102 3.97 -8.21 18.04
N GLN A 103 2.92 -9.02 18.03
CA GLN A 103 2.59 -10.01 17.01
C GLN A 103 2.06 -9.41 15.70
N MET A 104 1.74 -8.11 15.66
CA MET A 104 1.31 -7.41 14.44
C MET A 104 2.48 -6.76 13.67
N ILE A 105 3.66 -6.68 14.29
CA ILE A 105 4.85 -6.07 13.70
C ILE A 105 5.40 -6.96 12.58
N ASN A 106 5.74 -6.40 11.42
CA ASN A 106 6.18 -7.11 10.21
C ASN A 106 5.19 -8.16 9.67
N ILE A 107 3.88 -7.94 9.79
CA ILE A 107 2.87 -8.89 9.29
C ILE A 107 3.00 -9.18 7.79
N GLU A 108 3.54 -8.23 7.01
CA GLU A 108 3.78 -8.35 5.57
C GLU A 108 4.91 -9.33 5.20
N HIS A 109 5.72 -9.73 6.18
CA HIS A 109 6.84 -10.65 5.99
C HIS A 109 6.51 -12.09 6.42
N LEU A 110 5.32 -12.33 6.99
CA LEU A 110 4.86 -13.66 7.33
C LEU A 110 4.57 -14.47 6.07
N SER A 111 4.85 -15.77 6.13
CA SER A 111 4.36 -16.70 5.10
C SER A 111 2.83 -16.81 5.16
N ASP A 112 2.20 -17.21 4.04
CA ASP A 112 0.75 -17.40 3.98
C ASP A 112 0.23 -18.33 5.10
N SER A 113 0.98 -19.39 5.43
CA SER A 113 0.63 -20.30 6.53
C SER A 113 0.68 -19.64 7.90
N GLU A 114 1.64 -18.74 8.13
CA GLU A 114 1.74 -18.02 9.41
C GLU A 114 0.66 -16.93 9.52
N LEU A 115 0.27 -16.33 8.39
CA LEU A 115 -0.82 -15.37 8.31
C LEU A 115 -2.18 -16.03 8.58
N ASP A 116 -2.39 -17.25 8.05
CA ASP A 116 -3.57 -18.07 8.32
C ASP A 116 -3.63 -18.47 9.81
N ASP A 117 -2.52 -18.91 10.40
CA ASP A 117 -2.45 -19.25 11.82
C ASP A 117 -2.76 -18.03 12.72
N LEU A 118 -2.26 -16.85 12.35
CA LEU A 118 -2.55 -15.61 13.06
C LEU A 118 -4.03 -15.24 12.94
N THR A 119 -4.60 -15.34 11.74
CA THR A 119 -6.02 -15.10 11.46
C THR A 119 -6.90 -16.03 12.29
N ASN A 120 -6.60 -17.33 12.28
CA ASN A 120 -7.31 -18.36 13.05
C ASN A 120 -7.29 -18.07 14.56
N ARG A 121 -6.15 -17.64 15.11
CA ARG A 121 -6.07 -17.23 16.52
C ARG A 121 -6.94 -16.02 16.84
N TYR A 122 -6.95 -15.00 15.96
CA TYR A 122 -7.80 -13.82 16.16
C TYR A 122 -9.29 -14.15 16.03
N GLU A 123 -9.68 -15.04 15.12
CA GLU A 123 -11.05 -15.54 15.04
C GLU A 123 -11.47 -16.29 16.31
N GLN A 124 -10.58 -17.07 16.90
CA GLN A 124 -10.83 -17.72 18.19
C GLN A 124 -11.00 -16.70 19.32
N VAL A 125 -10.14 -15.68 19.41
CA VAL A 125 -10.28 -14.62 20.42
C VAL A 125 -11.57 -13.82 20.20
N ARG A 126 -11.90 -13.48 18.96
CA ARG A 126 -13.14 -12.76 18.60
C ARG A 126 -14.38 -13.58 18.94
N SER A 127 -14.39 -14.87 18.62
CA SER A 127 -15.52 -15.76 18.93
C SER A 127 -15.70 -15.95 20.44
N GLN A 128 -14.61 -16.01 21.21
CA GLN A 128 -14.67 -16.05 22.68
C GLN A 128 -15.19 -14.73 23.26
N ALA A 129 -14.73 -13.59 22.76
CA ALA A 129 -15.24 -12.28 23.19
C ALA A 129 -16.73 -12.12 22.87
N MET A 130 -17.15 -12.54 21.67
CA MET A 130 -18.53 -12.49 21.22
C MET A 130 -19.43 -13.44 22.05
N LYS A 131 -18.94 -14.65 22.39
CA LYS A 131 -19.64 -15.55 23.32
C LYS A 131 -19.80 -14.95 24.71
N ARG A 132 -18.76 -14.30 25.25
CA ARG A 132 -18.84 -13.63 26.57
C ARG A 132 -19.81 -12.44 26.58
N LEU A 133 -19.85 -11.67 25.50
CA LEU A 133 -20.82 -10.59 25.31
C LEU A 133 -22.24 -11.14 25.19
N GLY A 134 -22.43 -12.20 24.42
CA GLY A 134 -23.72 -12.90 24.29
C GLY A 134 -24.18 -13.50 25.61
N ASN A 135 -23.29 -14.15 26.36
CA ASN A 135 -23.63 -14.74 27.66
C ASN A 135 -24.02 -13.68 28.68
N LYS A 136 -23.26 -12.57 28.76
CA LYS A 136 -23.63 -11.43 29.61
C LYS A 136 -25.00 -10.83 29.26
N ALA A 137 -25.30 -10.70 27.96
CA ALA A 137 -26.59 -10.18 27.51
C ALA A 137 -27.75 -11.14 27.81
N VAL A 138 -27.50 -12.46 27.80
CA VAL A 138 -28.49 -13.48 28.19
C VAL A 138 -28.71 -13.45 29.71
N ASP A 139 -27.63 -13.41 30.49
CA ASP A 139 -27.68 -13.36 31.95
C ASP A 139 -28.43 -12.09 32.45
N GLU A 140 -28.23 -10.94 31.80
CA GLU A 140 -28.90 -9.66 32.12
C GLU A 140 -30.40 -9.67 31.74
N VAL A 141 -30.79 -10.39 30.69
CA VAL A 141 -32.19 -10.55 30.29
C VAL A 141 -32.95 -11.50 31.22
N ASP A 142 -32.31 -12.59 31.66
CA ASP A 142 -32.93 -13.54 32.60
C ASP A 142 -33.15 -12.91 33.99
N GLU A 143 -32.21 -12.10 34.48
CA GLU A 143 -32.36 -11.33 35.74
C GLU A 143 -33.54 -10.34 35.66
N ASP A 144 -33.67 -9.60 34.55
CA ASP A 144 -34.76 -8.64 34.32
C ASP A 144 -36.14 -9.33 34.25
N VAL A 145 -36.19 -10.53 33.67
CA VAL A 145 -37.41 -11.33 33.57
C VAL A 145 -37.82 -11.89 34.93
N GLU A 146 -36.88 -12.45 35.71
CA GLU A 146 -37.14 -12.92 37.07
C GLU A 146 -37.60 -11.78 37.99
N GLU A 147 -36.99 -10.60 37.90
CA GLU A 147 -37.38 -9.45 38.71
C GLU A 147 -38.81 -8.98 38.38
N LYS A 148 -39.19 -8.97 37.09
CA LYS A 148 -40.56 -8.61 36.67
C LYS A 148 -41.58 -9.66 37.09
N ILE A 149 -41.25 -10.95 37.01
CA ILE A 149 -42.13 -12.04 37.48
C ILE A 149 -42.33 -11.92 39.00
N SER A 150 -41.27 -11.68 39.76
CA SER A 150 -41.32 -11.49 41.22
C SER A 150 -42.18 -10.29 41.63
N ARG A 151 -42.07 -9.17 40.92
CA ARG A 151 -42.89 -7.96 41.16
C ARG A 151 -44.35 -8.11 40.77
N THR A 152 -44.66 -8.99 39.81
CA THR A 152 -46.04 -9.24 39.35
C THR A 152 -46.75 -10.29 40.21
N ALA A 153 -46.00 -11.16 40.89
CA ALA A 153 -46.51 -12.21 41.76
C ALA A 153 -46.81 -11.74 43.22
N LYS A 154 -46.59 -10.47 43.53
CA LYS A 154 -46.80 -9.85 44.86
C LYS A 154 -47.87 -8.78 44.79
#